data_AF-A0A969EQR7-F1
#
_entry.id   AF-A0A969EQR7-F1
#
_cell.length_a   1.000
_cell.length_b   1.000
_cell.length_c   1.000
_cell.angle_alpha   90.00
_cell.angle_beta   90.00
_cell.angle_gamma   90.00
#
_symmetry.space_group_name_H-M   'P 1'
#
loop_
_entity.id
_entity.type
_entity.pdbx_description
1 polymer ?
#
loop_
_entity_poly.entity_id
_entity_poly.type
_entity_poly.pdbx_seq_one_letter_code
_entity_poly.pdbx_strand_id
1 'polypeptide(L)'
;MSAKKDWKEKYEDAATDEKEQFSKANIEKLLQDIRKGEFGEFHTIWPAIAENATLEQAGWTLFRVLVSDAEYLPRYHAAAALLKLMQVTTFEAVNLSAVRPELQTNLETVREMLVQKIGEPKNSPVEVQVPVQKGGGVVAKKPKKWYQKLFGGK
;
A
#
# COMPACT_ATOMS: atom_id res chain seq x y z
N MET A 1 -12.69 -16.88 37.04
CA MET A 1 -11.42 -16.13 36.83
C MET A 1 -11.08 -16.15 35.35
N SER A 2 -10.55 -15.04 34.83
CA SER A 2 -10.66 -14.57 33.44
C SER A 2 -9.84 -15.34 32.38
N ALA A 3 -10.50 -16.21 31.60
CA ALA A 3 -9.99 -16.65 30.30
C ALA A 3 -9.83 -15.49 29.28
N LYS A 4 -10.52 -14.35 29.51
CA LYS A 4 -10.46 -13.17 28.63
C LYS A 4 -9.15 -12.36 28.73
N LYS A 5 -8.36 -12.50 29.80
CA LYS A 5 -7.06 -11.81 29.91
C LYS A 5 -5.96 -12.56 29.14
N ASP A 6 -6.02 -13.88 29.19
CA ASP A 6 -4.99 -14.78 28.64
C ASP A 6 -4.85 -14.69 27.10
N TRP A 7 -5.94 -14.60 26.34
CA TRP A 7 -5.84 -14.48 24.87
C TRP A 7 -5.32 -13.12 24.41
N LYS A 8 -5.64 -12.05 25.15
CA LYS A 8 -5.20 -10.69 24.82
C LYS A 8 -3.69 -10.56 25.07
N GLU A 9 -3.23 -11.05 26.21
CA GLU A 9 -1.83 -11.04 26.59
C GLU A 9 -0.99 -11.86 25.60
N LYS A 10 -1.43 -13.07 25.26
CA LYS A 10 -0.79 -13.89 24.20
C LYS A 10 -0.73 -13.21 22.83
N TYR A 11 -1.77 -12.45 22.47
CA TYR A 11 -1.78 -11.69 21.21
C TYR A 11 -0.81 -10.51 21.25
N GLU A 12 -0.77 -9.77 22.36
CA GLU A 12 0.15 -8.65 22.55
C GLU A 12 1.62 -9.12 22.59
N ASP A 13 1.89 -10.26 23.21
CA ASP A 13 3.22 -10.89 23.22
C ASP A 13 3.64 -11.30 21.80
N ALA A 14 2.78 -12.02 21.06
CA ALA A 14 3.08 -12.44 19.69
C ALA A 14 3.33 -11.25 18.74
N ALA A 15 2.53 -10.17 18.86
CA ALA A 15 2.73 -8.95 18.08
C ALA A 15 4.04 -8.22 18.45
N THR A 16 4.43 -8.28 19.73
CA THR A 16 5.70 -7.72 20.21
C THR A 16 6.89 -8.50 19.68
N ASP A 17 6.82 -9.84 19.72
CA ASP A 17 7.83 -10.73 19.16
C ASP A 17 7.98 -10.52 17.63
N GLU A 18 6.86 -10.39 16.90
CA GLU A 18 6.88 -10.12 15.46
C GLU A 18 7.54 -8.76 15.16
N LYS A 19 7.20 -7.72 15.93
CA LYS A 19 7.81 -6.40 15.80
C LYS A 19 9.31 -6.44 16.06
N GLU A 20 9.75 -7.15 17.12
CA GLU A 20 11.17 -7.31 17.41
C GLU A 20 11.91 -8.03 16.27
N GLN A 21 11.33 -9.11 15.75
CA GLN A 21 11.90 -9.84 14.62
C GLN A 21 12.07 -8.93 13.39
N PHE A 22 11.06 -8.14 13.04
CA PHE A 22 11.14 -7.24 11.89
C PHE A 22 12.07 -6.05 12.13
N SER A 23 12.15 -5.49 13.34
CA SER A 23 13.10 -4.42 13.65
C SER A 23 14.57 -4.85 13.48
N LYS A 24 14.87 -6.13 13.69
CA LYS A 24 16.19 -6.73 13.53
C LYS A 24 16.41 -7.31 12.12
N ALA A 25 15.35 -7.41 11.32
CA ALA A 25 15.41 -7.99 9.99
C ALA A 25 16.11 -7.05 9.01
N ASN A 26 16.79 -7.64 8.02
CA ASN A 26 17.34 -6.88 6.91
C ASN A 26 16.20 -6.25 6.11
N ILE A 27 16.25 -4.92 5.93
CA ILE A 27 15.22 -4.17 5.21
C ILE A 27 14.97 -4.68 3.79
N GLU A 28 16.01 -5.16 3.11
CA GLU A 28 15.87 -5.71 1.77
C GLU A 28 14.99 -6.96 1.77
N LYS A 29 15.12 -7.82 2.79
CA LYS A 29 14.28 -9.00 2.95
C LYS A 29 12.82 -8.61 3.16
N LEU A 30 12.55 -7.65 4.06
CA LEU A 30 11.19 -7.16 4.29
C LEU A 30 10.55 -6.59 3.03
N LEU A 31 11.32 -5.85 2.23
CA LEU A 31 10.85 -5.32 0.95
C LEU A 31 10.64 -6.42 -0.10
N GLN A 32 11.42 -7.50 -0.08
CA GLN A 32 11.18 -8.66 -0.95
C GLN A 32 9.89 -9.39 -0.57
N ASP A 33 9.63 -9.56 0.71
CA ASP A 33 8.41 -10.22 1.21
C ASP A 33 7.16 -9.40 0.83
N ILE A 34 7.21 -8.06 0.98
CA ILE A 34 6.14 -7.17 0.50
C ILE A 34 5.89 -7.31 -1.01
N ARG A 35 6.94 -7.43 -1.82
CA ARG A 35 6.79 -7.59 -3.28
C ARG A 35 6.12 -8.90 -3.66
N LYS A 36 6.19 -9.93 -2.80
CA LYS A 36 5.48 -11.20 -2.95
C LYS A 36 4.04 -11.16 -2.42
N GLY A 37 3.64 -10.05 -1.79
CA GLY A 37 2.34 -9.94 -1.10
C GLY A 37 2.34 -10.51 0.32
N GLU A 38 3.51 -10.78 0.89
CA GLU A 38 3.68 -11.32 2.24
C GLU A 38 3.83 -10.16 3.23
N PHE A 39 2.73 -9.77 3.89
CA PHE A 39 2.66 -8.58 4.74
C PHE A 39 2.77 -8.86 6.25
N GLY A 40 2.97 -10.12 6.65
CA GLY A 40 2.88 -10.55 8.04
C GLY A 40 1.46 -10.56 8.58
N GLU A 41 1.28 -11.18 9.75
CA GLU A 41 -0.05 -11.46 10.32
C GLU A 41 -0.57 -10.27 11.15
N PHE A 42 0.33 -9.54 11.84
CA PHE A 42 -0.05 -8.42 12.70
C PHE A 42 0.23 -7.05 12.09
N HIS A 43 0.53 -6.99 10.79
CA HIS A 43 0.86 -5.75 10.07
C HIS A 43 2.03 -4.96 10.70
N THR A 44 2.89 -5.60 11.49
CA THR A 44 4.03 -4.94 12.14
C THR A 44 5.19 -4.67 11.18
N ILE A 45 5.16 -5.26 9.97
CA ILE A 45 6.16 -5.01 8.91
C ILE A 45 6.20 -3.54 8.48
N TRP A 46 5.05 -2.86 8.43
CA TRP A 46 4.95 -1.48 7.95
C TRP A 46 5.60 -0.47 8.88
N PRO A 47 5.32 -0.45 10.21
CA PRO A 47 6.03 0.42 11.11
C PRO A 47 7.53 0.10 11.16
N ALA A 48 7.92 -1.18 11.09
CA ALA A 48 9.34 -1.56 11.04
C ALA A 48 10.05 -0.96 9.82
N ILE A 49 9.42 -0.98 8.63
CA ILE A 49 9.95 -0.33 7.43
C ILE A 49 10.00 1.19 7.59
N ALA A 50 8.94 1.80 8.11
CA ALA A 50 8.86 3.24 8.27
C ALA A 50 9.84 3.80 9.31
N GLU A 51 10.37 2.95 10.20
CA GLU A 51 11.37 3.31 11.21
C GLU A 51 12.81 3.04 10.75
N ASN A 52 13.03 2.00 9.94
CA ASN A 52 14.38 1.52 9.62
C ASN A 52 14.81 1.71 8.15
N ALA A 53 13.87 1.96 7.23
CA ALA A 53 14.20 2.19 5.82
C ALA A 53 14.45 3.66 5.51
N THR A 54 15.18 3.92 4.42
CA THR A 54 15.15 5.22 3.75
C THR A 54 14.05 5.26 2.68
N LEU A 55 13.70 6.47 2.25
CA LEU A 55 12.73 6.67 1.18
C LEU A 55 13.19 6.04 -0.14
N GLU A 56 14.49 6.10 -0.45
CA GLU A 56 15.10 5.51 -1.65
C GLU A 56 14.98 3.99 -1.67
N GLN A 57 15.06 3.35 -0.51
CA GLN A 57 14.96 1.89 -0.39
C GLN A 57 13.51 1.41 -0.56
N ALA A 58 12.58 2.04 0.15
CA ALA A 58 11.22 1.53 0.31
C ALA A 58 10.15 2.25 -0.53
N GLY A 59 10.38 3.52 -0.91
CA GLY A 59 9.34 4.43 -1.42
C GLY A 59 8.53 3.85 -2.59
N TRP A 60 9.22 3.41 -3.65
CA TRP A 60 8.55 2.80 -4.81
C TRP A 60 7.91 1.45 -4.51
N THR A 61 8.43 0.68 -3.55
CA THR A 61 7.82 -0.60 -3.15
C THR A 61 6.52 -0.35 -2.39
N LEU A 62 6.50 0.59 -1.45
CA LEU A 62 5.30 0.98 -0.71
C LEU A 62 4.24 1.59 -1.64
N PHE A 63 4.65 2.45 -2.58
CA PHE A 63 3.75 3.01 -3.57
C PHE A 63 3.12 1.94 -4.48
N ARG A 64 3.85 0.89 -4.85
CA ARG A 64 3.30 -0.24 -5.62
C ARG A 64 2.21 -0.98 -4.87
N VAL A 65 2.38 -1.21 -3.56
CA VAL A 65 1.32 -1.80 -2.73
C VAL A 65 0.09 -0.89 -2.74
N LEU A 66 0.29 0.41 -2.61
CA LEU A 66 -0.77 1.41 -2.54
C LEU A 66 -1.66 1.43 -3.81
N VAL A 67 -1.06 1.24 -4.99
CA VAL A 67 -1.78 1.19 -6.28
C VAL A 67 -2.16 -0.22 -6.72
N SER A 68 -1.84 -1.25 -5.92
CA SER A 68 -2.21 -2.64 -6.21
C SER A 68 -3.68 -2.93 -5.89
N ASP A 69 -4.12 -4.14 -6.24
CA ASP A 69 -5.43 -4.68 -5.86
C ASP A 69 -5.47 -5.28 -4.44
N ALA A 70 -4.43 -5.06 -3.62
CA ALA A 70 -4.41 -5.47 -2.23
C ALA A 70 -5.59 -4.91 -1.43
N GLU A 71 -5.96 -5.62 -0.37
CA GLU A 71 -7.03 -5.20 0.53
C GLU A 71 -6.74 -3.84 1.18
N TYR A 72 -7.79 -3.24 1.76
CA TYR A 72 -7.70 -1.90 2.33
C TYR A 72 -6.60 -1.77 3.39
N LEU A 73 -6.46 -2.75 4.30
CA LEU A 73 -5.52 -2.67 5.42
C LEU A 73 -4.04 -2.62 4.96
N PRO A 74 -3.55 -3.53 4.10
CA PRO A 74 -2.21 -3.40 3.53
C PRO A 74 -1.96 -2.05 2.85
N ARG A 75 -2.93 -1.56 2.05
CA ARG A 75 -2.81 -0.26 1.37
C ARG A 75 -2.77 0.90 2.36
N TYR A 76 -3.58 0.85 3.40
CA TYR A 76 -3.59 1.85 4.47
C TYR A 76 -2.24 1.93 5.20
N HIS A 77 -1.70 0.78 5.60
CA HIS A 77 -0.41 0.76 6.29
C HIS A 77 0.77 1.12 5.38
N ALA A 78 0.75 0.70 4.11
CA ALA A 78 1.71 1.14 3.11
C ALA A 78 1.67 2.67 2.91
N ALA A 79 0.47 3.27 2.84
CA ALA A 79 0.29 4.72 2.78
C ALA A 79 0.88 5.42 4.01
N ALA A 80 0.58 4.94 5.21
CA ALA A 80 1.09 5.51 6.46
C ALA A 80 2.63 5.46 6.53
N ALA A 81 3.22 4.31 6.17
CA ALA A 81 4.67 4.14 6.12
C ALA A 81 5.31 5.08 5.09
N LEU A 82 4.72 5.18 3.90
CA LEU A 82 5.21 6.04 2.83
C LEU A 82 5.18 7.53 3.23
N LEU A 83 4.06 8.00 3.76
CA LEU A 83 3.91 9.39 4.21
C LEU A 83 4.91 9.75 5.31
N LYS A 84 5.16 8.83 6.25
CA LYS A 84 6.18 9.00 7.30
C LYS A 84 7.58 9.15 6.69
N LEU A 85 7.98 8.27 5.76
CA LEU A 85 9.29 8.34 5.09
C LEU A 85 9.44 9.60 4.23
N MET A 86 8.35 10.07 3.60
CA MET A 86 8.36 11.31 2.81
C MET A 86 8.31 12.58 3.67
N GLN A 87 7.99 12.45 4.96
CA GLN A 87 7.70 13.54 5.90
C GLN A 87 6.57 14.45 5.42
N VAL A 88 5.51 13.85 4.88
CA VAL A 88 4.34 14.56 4.33
C VAL A 88 3.16 14.46 5.30
N THR A 89 2.61 15.61 5.68
CA THR A 89 1.47 15.72 6.62
C THR A 89 0.19 16.23 5.97
N THR A 90 0.24 16.62 4.69
CA THR A 90 -0.91 17.13 3.93
C THR A 90 -1.90 16.04 3.52
N PHE A 91 -1.51 14.77 3.67
CA PHE A 91 -2.35 13.61 3.40
C PHE A 91 -2.45 12.74 4.65
N GLU A 92 -3.61 12.14 4.85
CA GLU A 92 -3.79 11.02 5.75
C GLU A 92 -3.72 9.70 4.96
N ALA A 93 -3.31 8.61 5.63
CA ALA A 93 -3.24 7.29 5.01
C ALA A 93 -4.57 6.83 4.39
N VAL A 94 -5.70 7.24 4.97
CA VAL A 94 -7.05 6.95 4.43
C VAL A 94 -7.30 7.65 3.09
N ASN A 95 -6.75 8.84 2.85
CA ASN A 95 -6.91 9.56 1.58
C ASN A 95 -6.25 8.82 0.40
N LEU A 96 -5.29 7.95 0.70
CA LEU A 96 -4.50 7.21 -0.28
C LEU A 96 -4.89 5.74 -0.41
N SER A 97 -5.71 5.21 0.51
CA SER A 97 -6.04 3.78 0.57
C SER A 97 -7.53 3.49 0.41
N ALA A 98 -8.41 4.38 0.86
CA ALA A 98 -9.85 4.20 0.70
C ALA A 98 -10.30 4.50 -0.73
N VAL A 99 -11.15 3.65 -1.30
CA VAL A 99 -11.74 3.89 -2.62
C VAL A 99 -12.74 5.05 -2.52
N ARG A 100 -12.33 6.21 -3.04
CA ARG A 100 -13.07 7.48 -3.04
C ARG A 100 -12.83 8.23 -4.37
N PRO A 101 -13.68 9.20 -4.75
CA PRO A 101 -13.52 9.93 -6.00
C PRO A 101 -12.14 10.60 -6.16
N GLU A 102 -11.54 11.06 -5.07
CA GLU A 102 -10.27 11.79 -5.06
C GLU A 102 -9.04 10.86 -5.04
N LEU A 103 -9.24 9.54 -4.87
CA LEU A 103 -8.15 8.58 -4.67
C LEU A 103 -7.13 8.67 -5.82
N GLN A 104 -7.58 8.70 -7.07
CA GLN A 104 -6.69 8.75 -8.22
C GLN A 104 -5.78 9.99 -8.19
N THR A 105 -6.38 11.17 -7.99
CA THR A 105 -5.65 12.44 -7.94
C THR A 105 -4.67 12.49 -6.78
N ASN A 106 -5.05 11.94 -5.62
CA ASN A 106 -4.14 11.87 -4.47
C ASN A 106 -2.94 10.95 -4.76
N LEU A 107 -3.18 9.80 -5.41
CA LEU A 107 -2.11 8.86 -5.79
C LEU A 107 -1.16 9.45 -6.84
N GLU A 108 -1.69 10.17 -7.83
CA GLU A 108 -0.90 10.89 -8.83
C GLU A 108 -0.03 11.96 -8.16
N THR A 109 -0.61 12.75 -7.25
CA THR A 109 0.14 13.77 -6.48
C THR A 109 1.29 13.13 -5.68
N VAL A 110 1.02 12.03 -4.95
CA VAL A 110 2.06 11.32 -4.19
C VAL A 110 3.12 10.73 -5.12
N ARG A 111 2.74 10.22 -6.30
CA ARG A 111 3.68 9.75 -7.32
C ARG A 111 4.62 10.86 -7.77
N GLU A 112 4.08 12.04 -8.09
CA GLU A 112 4.89 13.19 -8.50
C GLU A 112 5.86 13.63 -7.40
N MET A 113 5.39 13.68 -6.14
CA MET A 113 6.25 13.97 -4.99
C MET A 113 7.37 12.94 -4.81
N LEU A 114 7.09 11.66 -5.08
CA LEU A 114 8.11 10.60 -5.07
C LEU A 114 9.15 10.79 -6.17
N VAL A 115 8.72 11.07 -7.40
CA VAL A 115 9.63 11.36 -8.53
C VAL A 115 10.52 12.55 -8.20
N GLN A 116 9.98 13.61 -7.61
CA GLN A 116 10.77 14.78 -7.21
C GLN A 116 11.80 14.47 -6.12
N LYS A 117 11.48 13.58 -5.17
CA LYS A 117 12.36 13.27 -4.03
C LYS A 117 13.43 12.24 -4.37
N ILE A 118 13.08 11.17 -5.09
CA ILE A 118 13.97 10.01 -5.29
C ILE A 118 14.12 9.58 -6.75
N GLY A 119 13.53 10.33 -7.70
CA GLY A 119 13.54 10.00 -9.12
C GLY A 119 12.54 8.92 -9.53
N GLU A 120 12.43 8.67 -10.83
CA GLU A 120 11.56 7.63 -11.41
C GLU A 120 11.99 6.21 -10.95
N PRO A 121 11.07 5.24 -10.90
CA PRO A 121 11.39 3.88 -10.50
C PRO A 121 12.31 3.22 -11.53
N LYS A 122 13.46 2.73 -11.08
CA LYS A 122 14.48 2.11 -11.96
C LYS A 122 13.99 0.84 -12.68
N ASN A 123 13.00 0.14 -12.13
CA ASN A 123 12.59 -1.20 -12.56
C ASN A 123 11.12 -1.25 -13.04
N SER A 124 10.78 -0.45 -14.05
CA SER A 124 9.46 -0.32 -14.72
C SER A 124 8.56 0.79 -14.19
N PRO A 125 7.82 1.48 -15.09
CA PRO A 125 6.86 2.50 -14.72
C PRO A 125 5.77 1.92 -13.81
N VAL A 126 5.46 2.63 -12.74
CA VAL A 126 4.33 2.31 -11.86
C VAL A 126 3.15 3.13 -12.35
N GLU A 127 2.20 2.45 -12.99
CA GLU A 127 0.92 3.03 -13.40
C GLU A 127 0.00 3.15 -12.20
N VAL A 128 -0.66 4.30 -12.06
CA VAL A 128 -1.70 4.50 -11.05
C VAL A 128 -2.98 3.83 -11.57
N GLN A 129 -3.29 2.64 -11.05
CA GLN A 129 -4.55 1.97 -11.31
C GLN A 129 -5.39 2.03 -10.04
N VAL A 130 -6.60 2.59 -10.12
CA VAL A 130 -7.50 2.65 -8.97
C VAL A 130 -8.09 1.25 -8.75
N PRO A 131 -7.95 0.66 -7.56
CA PRO A 131 -8.52 -0.65 -7.29
C PRO A 131 -10.06 -0.57 -7.31
N VAL A 132 -10.67 -1.44 -8.10
CA VAL A 132 -12.12 -1.59 -8.18
C VAL A 132 -12.59 -2.39 -6.97
N GLN A 133 -13.52 -1.85 -6.16
CA GLN A 133 -14.12 -2.61 -5.06
C GLN A 133 -14.84 -3.87 -5.60
N LYS A 134 -14.28 -5.05 -5.35
CA LYS A 134 -14.98 -6.33 -5.53
C LYS A 134 -15.93 -6.54 -4.35
N GLY A 135 -17.10 -5.89 -4.36
CA GLY A 135 -18.05 -6.03 -3.26
C GLY A 135 -19.24 -5.09 -3.26
N GLY A 136 -20.05 -5.15 -4.32
CA GLY A 136 -21.35 -4.49 -4.40
C GLY A 136 -21.99 -4.79 -5.75
N GLY A 137 -22.88 -5.79 -5.81
CA GLY A 137 -23.47 -6.23 -7.06
C GLY A 137 -24.22 -5.10 -7.76
N VAL A 138 -23.71 -4.62 -8.91
CA VAL A 138 -24.51 -4.01 -9.97
C VAL A 138 -23.82 -4.29 -11.32
N VAL A 139 -24.50 -5.13 -12.12
CA VAL A 139 -24.52 -5.21 -13.59
C VAL A 139 -23.27 -4.74 -14.33
N ALA A 140 -22.63 -5.69 -15.02
CA ALA A 140 -21.69 -5.42 -16.11
C ALA A 140 -22.30 -4.40 -17.09
N LYS A 141 -21.92 -3.12 -16.96
CA LYS A 141 -22.20 -2.13 -17.99
C LYS A 141 -21.38 -2.53 -19.20
N LYS A 142 -22.06 -3.10 -20.21
CA LYS A 142 -21.52 -3.28 -21.55
C LYS A 142 -20.82 -1.99 -21.97
N PRO A 143 -19.62 -2.07 -22.57
CA PRO A 143 -18.92 -0.88 -23.05
C PRO A 143 -19.83 -0.08 -23.99
N LYS A 144 -19.85 1.25 -23.79
CA LYS A 144 -20.66 2.16 -24.60
C LYS A 144 -20.23 2.02 -26.07
N LYS A 145 -21.22 1.83 -26.97
CA LYS A 145 -21.08 1.62 -28.43
C LYS A 145 -20.25 2.67 -29.21
N TRP A 146 -19.81 3.77 -28.58
CA TRP A 146 -19.03 4.79 -29.28
C TRP A 146 -17.55 4.40 -29.48
N TYR A 147 -17.03 3.41 -28.74
CA TYR A 147 -15.62 2.99 -28.85
C TYR A 147 -15.33 2.08 -30.07
N GLN A 148 -16.34 1.43 -30.65
CA GLN A 148 -16.15 0.62 -31.87
C GLN A 148 -16.07 1.46 -33.16
N LYS A 149 -16.43 2.74 -33.11
CA LYS A 149 -16.47 3.61 -34.31
C LYS A 149 -15.15 4.37 -34.56
N LEU A 150 -14.21 4.35 -33.61
CA LEU A 150 -12.95 5.09 -33.70
C LEU A 150 -11.73 4.23 -34.06
N PHE A 151 -11.81 2.90 -33.92
CA PHE A 151 -10.67 2.01 -34.16
C PHE A 151 -10.98 0.75 -34.99
N GLY A 152 -12.19 0.64 -35.55
CA GLY A 152 -12.54 -0.40 -36.52
C GLY A 152 -12.19 0.01 -37.95
N GLY A 153 -10.90 0.18 -38.23
CA GLY A 153 -10.38 0.48 -39.56
C GLY A 153 -9.89 -0.79 -40.25
N LYS A 154 -10.58 -1.10 -41.35
CA LYS A 154 -10.39 -2.16 -42.37
C LYS A 154 -11.00 -3.53 -42.06
#